data_AF-A0A7Z8VIX9-F1
#
_entry.id   AF-A0A7Z8VIX9-F1
#
_cell.length_a   1.000
_cell.length_b   1.000
_cell.length_c   1.000
_cell.angle_alpha   90.00
_cell.angle_beta   90.00
_cell.angle_gamma   90.00
#
_symmetry.space_group_name_H-M   'P 1'
#
loop_
_entity.id
_entity.type
_entity.pdbx_description
1 polymer ?
#
loop_
_entity_poly.entity_id
_entity_poly.type
_entity_poly.pdbx_seq_one_letter_code
_entity_poly.pdbx_strand_id
1 'polypeptide(L)'
;MLGLGLMLFCLRGLTDINHWNQNLLKISFWSLNIGLAMMTFLSLLPQGLWQAYASIKHYYAFARSAEFMHSAVMEGLVWARVPGDIIFSVGVFAFAMFVYQAFKKQTN
;
A
#
# COMPACT_ATOMS: atom_id res chain seq x y z
N MET A 1 8.78 -3.97 0.41
CA MET A 1 9.89 -3.02 0.64
C MET A 1 11.24 -3.53 0.18
N LEU A 2 11.63 -4.78 0.47
CA LEU A 2 12.91 -5.35 0.01
C LEU A 2 13.10 -5.30 -1.52
N GLY A 3 12.06 -5.62 -2.31
CA GLY A 3 12.13 -5.52 -3.77
C GLY A 3 12.41 -4.11 -4.29
N LEU A 4 11.83 -3.07 -3.67
CA LEU A 4 12.11 -1.67 -4.00
C LEU A 4 13.55 -1.28 -3.62
N GLY A 5 14.04 -1.81 -2.49
CA GLY A 5 15.43 -1.60 -2.06
C GLY A 5 16.44 -2.19 -3.04
N LEU A 6 16.23 -3.43 -3.50
CA LEU A 6 17.08 -4.06 -4.50
C LEU A 6 17.01 -3.33 -5.85
N MET A 7 15.81 -2.93 -6.27
CA MET A 7 15.63 -2.14 -7.48
C MET A 7 16.43 -0.82 -7.42
N LEU A 8 16.34 -0.08 -6.31
CA LEU A 8 17.13 1.14 -6.12
C LEU A 8 18.64 0.86 -6.09
N PHE A 9 19.07 -0.26 -5.51
CA PHE A 9 20.47 -0.67 -5.54
C PHE A 9 20.97 -0.92 -6.97
N CYS A 10 20.20 -1.64 -7.79
CA CYS A 10 20.52 -1.84 -9.21
C CYS A 10 20.50 -0.51 -9.98
N LEU A 11 19.50 0.35 -9.74
CA LEU A 11 19.40 1.67 -10.37
C LEU A 11 20.56 2.59 -10.00
N ARG A 12 21.11 2.46 -8.79
CA ARG A 12 22.28 3.24 -8.34
C ARG A 12 23.53 2.94 -9.18
N GLY A 13 23.70 1.70 -9.63
CA GLY A 13 24.79 1.33 -10.54
C GLY A 13 24.52 1.72 -12.01
N LEU A 14 23.24 1.89 -12.36
CA LEU A 14 22.80 2.18 -13.72
C LEU A 14 22.52 3.65 -13.99
N THR A 15 22.46 4.55 -13.00
CA THR A 15 22.08 5.96 -13.17
C THR A 15 22.99 6.88 -12.35
N ASP A 16 23.07 8.17 -12.73
CA ASP A 16 23.88 9.13 -11.99
C ASP A 16 23.18 9.60 -10.70
N ILE A 17 23.81 9.30 -9.56
CA ILE A 17 23.33 9.58 -8.21
C ILE A 17 23.16 11.07 -7.96
N ASN A 18 23.97 11.93 -8.59
CA ASN A 18 23.91 13.38 -8.40
C ASN A 18 22.59 13.98 -8.89
N HIS A 19 21.91 13.28 -9.80
CA HIS A 19 20.66 13.72 -10.41
C HIS A 19 19.41 13.16 -9.71
N TRP A 20 19.57 12.37 -8.64
CA TRP A 20 18.47 11.74 -7.93
C TRP A 20 17.67 12.74 -7.11
N ASN A 21 16.36 12.76 -7.33
CA ASN A 21 15.46 13.59 -6.55
C ASN A 21 15.12 12.93 -5.20
N GLN A 22 15.86 13.31 -4.16
CA GLN A 22 15.71 12.79 -2.81
C GLN A 22 14.32 13.07 -2.20
N ASN A 23 13.67 14.16 -2.61
CA ASN A 23 12.34 14.51 -2.11
C ASN A 23 11.28 13.51 -2.61
N LEU A 24 11.33 13.12 -3.89
CA LEU A 24 10.42 12.11 -4.43
C LEU A 24 10.64 10.73 -3.80
N LEU A 25 11.90 10.37 -3.55
CA LEU A 25 12.22 9.11 -2.88
C LEU A 25 11.68 9.07 -1.44
N LYS A 26 11.84 10.17 -0.70
CA LYS A 26 11.33 10.31 0.68
C LYS A 26 9.80 10.28 0.71
N ILE A 27 9.13 10.97 -0.22
CA ILE A 27 7.67 10.94 -0.36
C ILE A 27 7.20 9.52 -0.64
N SER A 28 7.79 8.85 -1.64
CA SER A 28 7.49 7.46 -1.97
C SER A 28 7.66 6.54 -0.77
N PHE A 29 8.79 6.63 -0.07
CA PHE A 29 9.06 5.76 1.08
C PHE A 29 8.00 5.92 2.18
N TRP A 30 7.71 7.16 2.59
CA TRP A 30 6.75 7.41 3.67
C TRP A 30 5.33 7.07 3.28
N SER A 31 4.88 7.49 2.10
CA SER A 31 3.52 7.22 1.61
C SER A 31 3.25 5.73 1.40
N LEU A 32 4.22 4.94 0.90
CA LEU A 32 4.05 3.50 0.75
C LEU A 32 3.94 2.77 2.11
N ASN A 33 4.74 3.17 3.11
CA ASN A 33 4.68 2.55 4.44
C ASN A 33 3.45 2.99 5.22
N ILE A 34 3.13 4.30 5.21
CA ILE A 34 1.95 4.85 5.88
C ILE A 34 0.68 4.31 5.24
N GLY A 35 0.59 4.31 3.90
CA GLY A 35 -0.56 3.77 3.17
C GLY A 35 -0.79 2.30 3.50
N LEU A 36 0.27 1.48 3.52
CA LEU A 36 0.17 0.07 3.88
C LEU A 36 -0.26 -0.12 5.35
N ALA A 37 0.28 0.67 6.27
CA ALA A 37 -0.12 0.65 7.67
C ALA A 37 -1.61 1.02 7.81
N MET A 38 -2.04 2.10 7.16
CA MET A 38 -3.45 2.53 7.18
C MET A 38 -4.39 1.46 6.63
N MET A 39 -4.10 0.83 5.50
CA MET A 39 -4.91 -0.28 4.98
C MET A 39 -5.04 -1.42 5.99
N THR A 40 -3.92 -1.74 6.65
CA THR A 40 -3.87 -2.86 7.59
C THR A 40 -4.67 -2.54 8.85
N PHE A 41 -4.46 -1.38 9.47
CA PHE A 41 -5.08 -1.04 10.75
C PHE A 41 -6.52 -0.53 10.63
N LEU A 42 -6.87 0.19 9.57
CA LEU A 42 -8.21 0.78 9.43
C LEU A 42 -9.23 -0.21 8.87
N SER A 43 -8.78 -1.16 8.03
CA SER A 43 -9.68 -2.03 7.28
C SER A 43 -9.41 -3.51 7.56
N LEU A 44 -8.24 -4.02 7.15
CA LEU A 44 -7.98 -5.46 7.12
C LEU A 44 -7.96 -6.12 8.51
N LEU A 45 -7.35 -5.46 9.50
CA LEU A 45 -7.23 -5.99 10.86
C LEU A 45 -8.58 -6.01 11.59
N PRO A 46 -9.37 -4.91 11.63
CA PRO A 46 -10.72 -4.94 12.19
C PRO A 46 -11.63 -5.95 11.48
N GLN A 47 -11.57 -6.00 10.15
CA GLN A 47 -12.34 -6.94 9.35
C GLN A 47 -11.99 -8.40 9.67
N GLY A 48 -10.68 -8.70 9.76
CA GLY A 48 -10.19 -10.04 10.09
C GLY A 48 -10.58 -10.46 11.51
N LEU A 49 -10.50 -9.55 12.48
CA LEU A 49 -10.94 -9.80 13.85
C LEU A 49 -12.45 -10.06 13.91
N TRP A 50 -13.25 -9.28 13.18
CA TRP A 50 -14.70 -9.45 13.11
C TRP A 50 -15.10 -10.79 12.47
N GLN A 51 -14.43 -11.17 11.38
CA GLN A 51 -14.59 -12.47 10.73
C GLN A 51 -14.17 -13.63 11.64
N ALA A 52 -13.05 -13.50 12.35
CA ALA A 52 -12.58 -14.52 13.29
C ALA A 52 -13.59 -14.71 14.44
N TYR A 53 -14.08 -13.62 15.03
CA TYR A 53 -15.12 -13.66 16.06
C TYR A 53 -16.40 -14.36 15.58
N ALA A 54 -16.89 -14.01 14.39
CA ALA A 54 -18.09 -14.63 13.81
C ALA A 54 -17.89 -16.11 13.50
N SER A 55 -16.68 -16.51 13.08
CA SER A 55 -16.36 -17.92 12.82
C SER A 55 -16.38 -18.78 14.08
N ILE A 56 -15.97 -18.22 15.22
CA ILE A 56 -16.00 -18.88 16.54
C ILE A 56 -17.43 -18.98 17.07
N LYS A 57 -18.23 -17.91 16.92
CA LYS A 57 -19.59 -17.86 17.48
C LYS A 57 -20.61 -18.70 16.72
N HIS A 58 -20.51 -18.72 15.39
CA HIS A 58 -21.50 -19.39 14.55
C HIS A 58 -20.87 -20.62 13.92
N TYR A 59 -20.16 -20.43 12.81
CA TYR A 59 -19.43 -21.45 12.07
C TYR A 59 -18.66 -20.76 10.96
N TYR A 60 -17.63 -21.40 10.42
CA TYR A 60 -16.80 -20.80 9.37
C TYR A 60 -17.60 -20.38 8.12
N ALA A 61 -18.58 -21.17 7.71
CA ALA A 61 -19.41 -20.83 6.55
C ALA A 61 -20.32 -19.60 6.80
N PHE A 62 -20.64 -19.28 8.06
CA PHE A 62 -21.40 -18.06 8.40
C PHE A 62 -20.54 -16.81 8.26
N ALA A 63 -19.29 -16.85 8.72
CA ALA A 63 -18.35 -15.74 8.61
C ALA A 63 -18.01 -15.37 7.15
N ARG A 64 -18.26 -16.28 6.20
CA ARG A 64 -18.08 -16.08 4.76
C ARG A 64 -19.41 -15.93 4.00
N SER A 65 -20.53 -15.89 4.71
CA SER A 65 -21.85 -15.73 4.09
C SER A 65 -22.02 -14.34 3.50
N ALA A 66 -22.85 -14.22 2.45
CA ALA A 66 -23.15 -12.94 1.82
C ALA A 66 -23.81 -11.97 2.81
N GLU A 67 -24.68 -12.45 3.70
CA GLU A 67 -25.34 -11.61 4.71
C GLU A 67 -24.33 -10.97 5.67
N PHE A 68 -23.30 -11.69 6.09
CA PHE A 68 -22.26 -11.16 6.96
C PHE A 68 -21.32 -10.19 6.22
N MET A 69 -20.96 -10.53 4.98
CA MET A 69 -20.07 -9.71 4.15
C MET A 69 -20.70 -8.41 3.66
N HIS A 70 -22.02 -8.38 3.45
CA HIS A 70 -22.81 -7.20 3.11
C HIS A 70 -23.41 -6.50 4.33
N SER A 71 -22.97 -6.84 5.54
CA SER A 71 -23.39 -6.13 6.74
C SER A 71 -22.86 -4.69 6.71
N ALA A 72 -23.63 -3.75 7.28
CA ALA A 72 -23.27 -2.33 7.32
C ALA A 72 -21.89 -2.08 7.97
N VAL A 73 -21.48 -2.92 8.92
CA VAL A 73 -20.17 -2.85 9.56
C VAL A 73 -19.07 -3.27 8.58
N MET A 74 -19.27 -4.34 7.82
CA MET A 74 -18.29 -4.82 6.84
C MET A 74 -18.11 -3.84 5.69
N GLU A 75 -19.21 -3.29 5.17
CA GLU A 75 -19.15 -2.26 4.11
C GLU A 75 -18.44 -0.99 4.60
N GLY A 76 -18.71 -0.57 5.84
CA GLY A 76 -17.99 0.55 6.45
C GLY A 76 -16.47 0.31 6.55
N LEU A 77 -16.05 -0.90 6.90
CA LEU A 77 -14.63 -1.28 6.97
C LEU A 77 -13.98 -1.39 5.59
N VAL A 78 -14.72 -1.78 4.55
CA VAL A 78 -14.24 -1.77 3.16
C VAL A 78 -13.99 -0.33 2.71
N TRP A 79 -14.91 0.59 2.99
CA TRP A 79 -14.74 2.01 2.68
C TRP A 79 -13.63 2.67 3.48
N ALA A 80 -13.42 2.26 4.73
CA ALA A 80 -12.31 2.72 5.56
C ALA A 80 -10.92 2.39 4.97
N ARG A 81 -10.86 1.48 3.99
CA ARG A 81 -9.63 1.16 3.24
C ARG A 81 -9.22 2.24 2.25
N VAL A 82 -10.20 2.88 1.61
CA VAL A 82 -10.00 3.80 0.47
C VAL A 82 -9.00 4.93 0.76
N PRO A 83 -9.00 5.59 1.94
CA PRO A 83 -7.99 6.60 2.28
C PRO A 83 -6.55 6.05 2.24
N GLY A 84 -6.36 4.82 2.72
CA GLY A 84 -5.06 4.13 2.69
C GLY A 84 -4.62 3.81 1.26
N ASP A 85 -5.55 3.35 0.41
CA ASP A 85 -5.32 3.11 -1.02
C ASP A 85 -4.89 4.40 -1.74
N ILE A 86 -5.55 5.53 -1.46
CA ILE A 86 -5.18 6.82 -2.06
C ILE A 86 -3.73 7.22 -1.68
N ILE A 87 -3.38 7.15 -0.39
CA ILE A 87 -2.04 7.51 0.08
C ILE A 87 -0.98 6.59 -0.52
N PHE A 88 -1.26 5.28 -0.57
CA PHE A 88 -0.34 4.31 -1.16
C PHE A 88 -0.13 4.55 -2.65
N SER A 89 -1.20 4.83 -3.40
CA SER A 89 -1.13 5.15 -4.84
C SER A 89 -0.26 6.38 -5.09
N VAL A 90 -0.38 7.44 -4.30
CA VAL A 90 0.51 8.63 -4.41
C VAL A 90 1.98 8.23 -4.27
N GLY A 91 2.30 7.29 -3.38
CA GLY A 91 3.65 6.77 -3.23
C GLY A 91 4.17 6.00 -4.43
N VAL A 92 3.32 5.16 -5.02
CA VAL A 92 3.64 4.42 -6.26
C VAL A 92 3.89 5.40 -7.40
N PHE A 93 3.06 6.42 -7.58
CA PHE A 93 3.25 7.44 -8.62
C PHE A 93 4.53 8.26 -8.40
N ALA A 94 4.82 8.66 -7.16
CA ALA A 94 6.06 9.36 -6.83
C ALA A 94 7.30 8.50 -7.15
N PHE A 95 7.24 7.20 -6.88
CA PHE A 95 8.30 6.26 -7.21
C PHE A 95 8.48 6.10 -8.73
N ALA A 96 7.39 5.89 -9.47
CA ALA A 96 7.43 5.76 -10.92
C ALA A 96 7.99 7.02 -11.60
N MET A 97 7.59 8.21 -11.13
CA MET A 97 8.11 9.49 -11.58
C MET A 97 9.61 9.67 -11.26
N PHE A 98 10.07 9.16 -10.11
CA PHE A 98 11.49 9.14 -9.78
C PHE A 98 12.28 8.26 -10.75
N VAL A 99 11.82 7.03 -11.01
CA VAL A 99 12.49 6.10 -11.94
C VAL A 99 12.55 6.70 -13.35
N TYR A 100 11.44 7.27 -13.83
CA TYR A 100 11.40 7.93 -15.14
C TYR A 100 12.41 9.09 -15.25
N GLN A 101 12.49 9.95 -14.23
CA GLN A 101 13.46 11.05 -14.22
C GLN A 101 14.91 10.58 -14.14
N ALA A 102 15.18 9.49 -13.41
CA ALA A 102 16.50 8.91 -13.29
C ALA A 102 17.04 8.42 -14.65
N PHE A 103 16.18 7.82 -15.48
CA PHE A 103 16.56 7.39 -16.83
C PHE A 103 16.60 8.53 -17.86
N LYS A 104 15.62 9.45 -17.85
CA LYS A 104 15.56 10.55 -18.83
C LYS A 104 16.77 11.48 -18.77
N LYS A 105 17.30 11.74 -17.57
CA LYS A 105 18.48 12.61 -17.40
C LYS A 105 19.79 11.95 -17.78
N GLN A 106 19.79 10.64 -18.00
CA GLN A 106 20.99 9.89 -18.37
C GLN A 106 21.28 9.92 -19.87
N THR A 107 20.31 10.33 -20.69
CA THR A 107 20.39 10.32 -22.16
C THR A 107 20.75 11.68 -22.77
N ASN A 108 21.07 12.68 -21.95
CA ASN A 108 21.65 13.97 -22.36
C ASN A 108 23.09 14.04 -21.87
#